data_AF-A0A7K0V453-F1
#
_entry.id   AF-A0A7K0V453-F1
#
_cell.length_a   1.000
_cell.length_b   1.000
_cell.length_c   1.000
_cell.angle_alpha   90.00
_cell.angle_beta   90.00
_cell.angle_gamma   90.00
#
_symmetry.space_group_name_H-M   'P 1'
#
loop_
_entity.id
_entity.type
_entity.pdbx_description
1 polymer ?
#
loop_
_entity_poly.entity_id
_entity_poly.type
_entity_poly.pdbx_seq_one_letter_code
_entity_poly.pdbx_strand_id
1 'polypeptide(L)'
;MGRTLSEKVWDLHVVRAAEGEPTILYIDLHLVHEVTSPQAFDGLRMNGRGVRRPDLTVATMDHNVPTDVSLVWGESDLSIGVKDSVSRIQMETLARNCDEFGVLCHAMGQPGQGIVHVIGP
;
A
#
# COMPACT_ATOMS: atom_id res chain seq x y z
N MET A 1 -35.83 8.53 11.60
CA MET A 1 -34.96 7.50 12.21
C MET A 1 -33.56 8.06 12.37
N GLY A 2 -32.84 7.69 13.42
CA GLY A 2 -31.41 8.01 13.53
C GLY A 2 -30.61 7.18 12.54
N ARG A 3 -29.53 7.75 12.00
CA ARG A 3 -28.52 7.01 11.22
C ARG A 3 -27.39 6.53 12.13
N THR A 4 -26.89 5.33 11.86
CA THR A 4 -25.68 4.75 12.46
C THR A 4 -24.42 5.52 12.03
N LEU A 5 -23.28 5.28 12.68
CA LEU A 5 -22.02 5.91 12.29
C LEU A 5 -21.55 5.43 10.90
N SER A 6 -21.67 4.12 10.62
CA SER A 6 -21.28 3.56 9.33
C SER A 6 -22.11 4.11 8.17
N GLU A 7 -23.43 4.28 8.36
CA GLU A 7 -24.29 4.94 7.35
C GLU A 7 -23.88 6.38 7.11
N LYS A 8 -23.55 7.13 8.17
CA LYS A 8 -23.08 8.52 8.03
C LYS A 8 -21.75 8.59 7.28
N VAL A 9 -20.80 7.71 7.60
CA VAL A 9 -19.52 7.65 6.88
C VAL A 9 -19.75 7.24 5.43
N TRP A 10 -20.54 6.20 5.17
CA TRP A 10 -20.85 5.77 3.80
C TRP A 10 -21.46 6.90 2.98
N ASP A 11 -22.52 7.55 3.48
CA ASP A 11 -23.22 8.63 2.79
C ASP A 11 -22.29 9.80 2.41
N LEU A 12 -21.29 10.09 3.25
CA LEU A 12 -20.31 11.14 3.00
C LEU A 12 -19.33 10.81 1.86
N HIS A 13 -19.16 9.53 1.52
CA HIS A 13 -18.19 9.07 0.51
C HIS A 13 -18.86 8.62 -0.80
N VAL A 14 -20.19 8.72 -0.92
CA VAL A 14 -20.90 8.44 -2.18
C VAL A 14 -20.59 9.53 -3.20
N VAL A 15 -19.96 9.14 -4.31
CA VAL A 15 -19.76 10.02 -5.48
C VAL A 15 -20.96 9.98 -6.40
N ARG A 16 -21.54 8.79 -6.60
CA ARG A 16 -22.74 8.58 -7.43
C ARG A 16 -23.50 7.35 -6.96
N ALA A 17 -24.81 7.48 -6.89
CA ALA A 17 -25.74 6.36 -6.78
C ALA A 17 -26.80 6.50 -7.87
N ALA A 18 -27.17 5.39 -8.51
CA ALA A 18 -28.20 5.33 -9.54
C ALA A 18 -29.00 4.04 -9.38
N GLU A 19 -30.29 4.09 -9.75
CA GLU A 19 -31.17 2.93 -9.66
C GLU A 19 -30.65 1.79 -10.56
N GLY A 20 -30.56 0.58 -10.01
CA GLY A 20 -30.07 -0.60 -10.74
C GLY A 20 -28.55 -0.67 -10.93
N GLU A 21 -27.77 0.31 -10.44
CA GLU A 21 -26.31 0.33 -10.53
C GLU A 21 -25.64 0.25 -9.14
N PRO A 22 -24.44 -0.34 -9.03
CA PRO A 22 -23.64 -0.23 -7.82
C PRO A 22 -23.31 1.22 -7.47
N THR A 23 -23.34 1.56 -6.18
CA THR A 23 -22.88 2.86 -5.68
C THR A 23 -21.38 3.04 -5.92
N ILE A 24 -21.01 4.20 -6.43
CA ILE A 24 -19.61 4.60 -6.58
C ILE A 24 -19.19 5.34 -5.32
N LEU A 25 -18.17 4.80 -4.65
CA LEU A 25 -17.54 5.43 -3.49
C LEU A 25 -16.20 6.06 -3.86
N TYR A 26 -15.87 7.14 -3.17
CA TYR A 26 -14.51 7.65 -3.13
C TYR A 26 -13.74 6.94 -2.00
N ILE A 27 -12.47 6.58 -2.27
CA ILE A 27 -11.58 5.96 -1.30
C ILE A 27 -10.50 6.98 -0.92
N ASP A 28 -10.45 7.35 0.36
CA ASP A 28 -9.62 8.44 0.87
C ASP A 28 -8.21 8.03 1.26
N LEU A 29 -7.94 6.74 1.40
CA LEU A 29 -6.60 6.23 1.70
C LEU A 29 -6.44 4.82 1.18
N HIS A 30 -5.36 4.59 0.44
CA HIS A 30 -4.89 3.25 0.07
C HIS A 30 -3.65 2.91 0.89
N LEU A 31 -3.72 1.78 1.60
CA LEU A 31 -2.57 1.20 2.27
C LEU A 31 -2.14 -0.03 1.49
N VAL A 32 -0.88 -0.07 1.07
CA VAL A 32 -0.35 -1.08 0.14
C VAL A 32 0.94 -1.69 0.69
N HIS A 33 1.23 -2.93 0.30
CA HIS A 33 2.38 -3.70 0.79
C HIS A 33 2.94 -4.66 -0.29
N GLU A 34 4.10 -5.25 -0.04
CA GLU A 34 4.95 -5.92 -1.02
C GLU A 34 4.38 -7.20 -1.63
N VAL A 35 3.37 -7.81 -1.01
CA VAL A 35 2.86 -9.13 -1.42
C VAL A 35 1.79 -9.04 -2.50
N THR A 36 0.87 -8.07 -2.39
CA THR A 36 -0.35 -7.98 -3.21
C THR A 36 -0.36 -6.78 -4.17
N SER A 37 0.45 -5.77 -3.87
CA SER A 37 0.45 -4.51 -4.62
C SER A 37 1.18 -4.56 -5.96
N PRO A 38 2.23 -5.40 -6.18
CA PRO A 38 2.86 -5.51 -7.49
C PRO A 38 1.86 -5.73 -8.64
N GLN A 39 0.87 -6.59 -8.42
CA GLN A 39 -0.19 -6.91 -9.38
C GLN A 39 -1.10 -5.70 -9.66
N ALA A 40 -1.36 -4.86 -8.65
CA ALA A 40 -2.14 -3.64 -8.82
C ALA A 40 -1.41 -2.60 -9.67
N PHE A 41 -0.10 -2.40 -9.43
CA PHE A 41 0.74 -1.51 -10.24
C PHE A 41 0.89 -2.01 -11.68
N ASP A 42 1.06 -3.31 -11.88
CA ASP A 42 1.06 -3.91 -13.22
C ASP A 42 -0.26 -3.68 -13.95
N GLY A 43 -1.39 -3.85 -13.26
CA GLY A 43 -2.71 -3.54 -13.79
C GLY A 43 -2.84 -2.07 -14.22
N LEU A 44 -2.32 -1.12 -13.44
CA LEU A 44 -2.28 0.29 -13.81
C LEU A 44 -1.45 0.50 -15.08
N ARG A 45 -0.24 -0.05 -15.13
CA ARG A 45 0.69 0.08 -16.26
C ARG A 45 0.13 -0.51 -17.55
N MET A 46 -0.45 -1.72 -17.48
CA MET A 46 -1.09 -2.39 -18.62
C MET A 46 -2.24 -1.56 -19.22
N ASN A 47 -2.90 -0.74 -18.40
CA ASN A 47 -4.00 0.12 -18.82
C ASN A 47 -3.55 1.57 -19.11
N GLY A 48 -2.25 1.86 -19.08
CA GLY A 48 -1.72 3.21 -19.29
C GLY A 48 -2.20 4.23 -18.24
N ARG A 49 -2.40 3.79 -16.99
CA ARG A 49 -2.90 4.61 -15.89
C ARG A 49 -1.81 4.88 -14.87
N GLY A 50 -1.82 6.07 -14.28
CA GLY A 50 -1.06 6.39 -13.07
C GLY A 50 -1.89 6.17 -11.79
N VAL A 51 -1.24 6.26 -10.64
CA VAL A 51 -1.93 6.35 -9.34
C VAL A 51 -2.60 7.73 -9.25
N ARG A 52 -3.92 7.76 -9.04
CA ARG A 52 -4.69 9.01 -9.07
C ARG A 52 -4.37 9.96 -7.91
N ARG A 53 -4.08 9.41 -6.73
CA ARG A 53 -3.75 10.15 -5.51
C ARG A 53 -2.53 9.52 -4.82
N PRO A 54 -1.32 9.80 -5.30
CA PRO A 54 -0.11 9.30 -4.65
C PRO A 54 0.03 9.86 -3.22
N ASP A 55 -0.50 11.05 -2.97
CA ASP A 55 -0.58 11.69 -1.65
C ASP A 55 -1.55 11.01 -0.67
N LEU A 56 -2.46 10.16 -1.17
CA LEU A 56 -3.39 9.34 -0.39
C LEU A 56 -3.14 7.84 -0.61
N THR A 57 -1.91 7.48 -0.98
CA THR A 57 -1.46 6.10 -1.11
C THR A 57 -0.16 5.94 -0.34
N VAL A 58 -0.12 5.02 0.61
CA VAL A 58 1.06 4.78 1.45
C VAL A 58 1.44 3.30 1.37
N ALA A 59 2.71 3.04 1.08
CA ALA A 59 3.29 1.71 1.03
C ALA A 59 4.17 1.44 2.24
N THR A 60 4.21 0.19 2.70
CA THR A 60 5.15 -0.30 3.71
C THR A 60 5.62 -1.71 3.36
N MET A 61 6.75 -2.12 3.95
CA MET A 61 7.24 -3.49 3.91
C MET A 61 7.10 -4.13 5.28
N ASP A 62 6.25 -5.14 5.41
CA ASP A 62 5.93 -5.76 6.70
C ASP A 62 5.71 -7.28 6.68
N HIS A 63 5.44 -7.89 5.52
CA HIS A 63 5.14 -9.32 5.41
C HIS A 63 6.39 -10.18 5.18
N ASN A 64 7.35 -9.64 4.44
CA ASN A 64 8.58 -10.31 4.00
C ASN A 64 9.82 -9.87 4.77
N VAL A 65 9.64 -9.03 5.79
CA VAL A 65 10.73 -8.57 6.65
C VAL A 65 11.25 -9.76 7.46
N PRO A 66 12.55 -10.09 7.41
CA PRO A 66 13.10 -11.23 8.14
C PRO A 66 13.02 -11.01 9.65
N THR A 67 12.78 -12.09 10.41
CA THR A 67 12.89 -12.08 11.88
C THR A 67 14.32 -12.26 12.39
N ASP A 68 15.30 -12.34 11.48
CA ASP A 68 16.71 -12.54 11.80
C ASP A 68 17.23 -11.35 12.62
N VAL A 69 17.55 -11.59 13.89
CA VAL A 69 18.02 -10.57 14.85
C VAL A 69 19.44 -10.06 14.54
N SER A 70 20.14 -10.65 13.57
CA SER A 70 21.42 -10.13 13.09
C SER A 70 21.28 -8.91 12.17
N LEU A 71 20.05 -8.56 11.77
CA LEU A 71 19.80 -7.36 10.97
C LEU A 71 19.89 -6.11 11.84
N VAL A 72 20.64 -5.13 11.34
CA VAL A 72 20.81 -3.83 11.99
C VAL A 72 19.65 -2.93 11.55
N TRP A 73 18.91 -2.38 12.52
CA TRP A 73 17.93 -1.32 12.25
C TRP A 73 18.60 -0.17 11.49
N GLY A 74 18.00 0.25 10.38
CA GLY A 74 18.59 1.23 9.47
C GLY A 74 19.33 0.62 8.27
N GLU A 75 19.51 -0.70 8.22
CA GLU A 75 19.96 -1.38 7.00
C GLU A 75 18.83 -1.38 5.96
N SER A 76 19.14 -0.89 4.77
CA SER A 76 18.20 -0.71 3.66
C SER A 76 18.60 -1.50 2.41
N ASP A 77 19.80 -2.09 2.39
CA ASP A 77 20.19 -3.05 1.37
C ASP A 77 19.49 -4.39 1.62
N LEU A 78 18.48 -4.69 0.81
CA LEU A 78 17.70 -5.94 0.90
C LEU A 78 18.54 -7.20 0.60
N SER A 79 19.69 -7.07 -0.05
CA SER A 79 20.61 -8.19 -0.23
C SER A 79 21.29 -8.56 1.10
N ILE A 80 21.43 -7.59 1.99
CA ILE A 80 21.95 -7.72 3.35
C ILE A 80 20.78 -8.02 4.28
N GLY A 81 20.29 -9.26 4.23
CA GLY A 81 19.41 -9.78 5.27
C GLY A 81 18.17 -10.53 4.79
N VAL A 82 17.61 -10.14 3.64
CA VAL A 82 16.49 -10.85 3.04
C VAL A 82 17.06 -12.01 2.22
N LYS A 83 17.30 -13.15 2.86
CA LYS A 83 17.95 -14.33 2.22
C LYS A 83 17.05 -15.00 1.19
N ASP A 84 15.74 -15.04 1.44
CA ASP A 84 14.79 -15.60 0.49
C ASP A 84 14.67 -14.71 -0.75
N SER A 85 14.93 -15.30 -1.92
CA SER A 85 14.87 -14.60 -3.19
C SER A 85 13.47 -14.12 -3.53
N VAL A 86 12.42 -14.85 -3.13
CA VAL A 86 11.04 -14.46 -3.45
C VAL A 86 10.64 -13.23 -2.65
N SER A 87 10.87 -13.24 -1.33
CA SER A 87 10.70 -12.08 -0.46
C SER A 87 11.46 -10.86 -0.97
N ARG A 88 12.74 -11.03 -1.35
CA ARG A 88 13.56 -9.94 -1.87
C ARG A 88 12.96 -9.33 -3.15
N ILE A 89 12.58 -10.17 -4.12
CA ILE A 89 11.98 -9.72 -5.38
C ILE A 89 10.70 -8.93 -5.12
N GLN A 90 9.85 -9.38 -4.19
CA GLN A 90 8.60 -8.70 -3.85
C GLN A 90 8.87 -7.30 -3.24
N MET A 91 9.80 -7.21 -2.29
CA MET A 91 10.19 -5.95 -1.66
C MET A 91 10.83 -4.97 -2.65
N GLU A 92 11.77 -5.42 -3.49
CA GLU A 92 12.36 -4.61 -4.54
C GLU A 92 11.33 -4.14 -5.57
N THR A 93 10.37 -5.02 -5.91
CA THR A 93 9.30 -4.69 -6.86
C THR A 93 8.38 -3.61 -6.30
N LEU A 94 8.03 -3.68 -5.00
CA LEU A 94 7.29 -2.60 -4.34
C LEU A 94 8.08 -1.29 -4.40
N ALA A 95 9.35 -1.29 -4.02
CA ALA A 95 10.18 -0.09 -4.01
C ALA A 95 10.25 0.57 -5.40
N ARG A 96 10.50 -0.23 -6.45
CA ARG A 96 10.51 0.27 -7.84
C ARG A 96 9.16 0.82 -8.28
N ASN A 97 8.07 0.13 -7.97
CA ASN A 97 6.74 0.61 -8.30
C ASN A 97 6.40 1.91 -7.56
N CYS A 98 6.76 2.02 -6.29
CA CYS A 98 6.52 3.24 -5.53
C CYS A 98 7.30 4.43 -6.10
N ASP A 99 8.56 4.23 -6.49
CA ASP A 99 9.37 5.26 -7.17
C ASP A 99 8.76 5.67 -8.52
N GLU A 100 8.38 4.69 -9.36
CA GLU A 100 7.77 4.92 -10.68
C GLU A 100 6.45 5.69 -10.58
N PHE A 101 5.60 5.36 -9.61
CA PHE A 101 4.26 5.93 -9.47
C PHE A 101 4.19 7.11 -8.47
N GLY A 102 5.32 7.50 -7.87
CA GLY A 102 5.40 8.61 -6.92
C GLY A 102 4.68 8.36 -5.58
N VAL A 103 4.58 7.09 -5.17
CA VAL A 103 3.92 6.67 -3.92
C VAL A 103 4.93 6.66 -2.77
N LEU A 104 4.56 7.22 -1.61
CA LEU A 104 5.39 7.14 -0.41
C LEU A 104 5.57 5.67 0.00
N CYS A 105 6.82 5.22 0.13
CA CYS A 105 7.16 3.89 0.61
C CYS A 105 8.02 3.96 1.88
N HIS A 106 7.48 3.46 2.99
CA HIS A 106 8.24 3.15 4.19
C HIS A 106 8.95 1.81 4.00
N ALA A 107 10.07 1.84 3.26
CA ALA A 107 10.88 0.67 2.96
C ALA A 107 11.57 0.08 4.20
N MET A 108 12.12 -1.12 4.06
CA MET A 108 12.87 -1.77 5.15
C MET A 108 13.98 -0.87 5.69
N GLY A 109 14.04 -0.73 7.02
CA GLY A 109 15.05 0.07 7.72
C GLY A 109 14.77 1.57 7.74
N GLN A 110 13.74 2.06 7.05
CA GLN A 110 13.41 3.49 7.02
C GLN A 110 12.46 3.89 8.16
N PRO A 111 12.53 5.15 8.64
CA PRO A 111 11.54 5.68 9.56
C PRO A 111 10.12 5.58 8.99
N GLY A 112 9.17 5.19 9.86
CA GLY A 112 7.77 4.95 9.49
C GLY A 112 7.48 3.55 8.95
N GLN A 113 8.49 2.70 8.76
CA GLN A 113 8.27 1.28 8.47
C GLN A 113 7.56 0.62 9.66
N GLY A 114 6.54 -0.18 9.36
CA GLY A 114 5.87 -1.02 10.34
C GLY A 114 4.75 -1.82 9.70
N ILE A 115 4.09 -2.63 10.52
CA ILE A 115 2.90 -3.39 10.12
C ILE A 115 1.87 -2.42 9.55
N VAL A 116 1.31 -2.74 8.39
CA VAL A 116 0.44 -1.84 7.61
C VAL A 116 -0.74 -1.30 8.44
N HIS A 117 -1.30 -2.14 9.32
CA HIS A 117 -2.42 -1.78 10.19
C HIS A 117 -2.01 -1.06 11.49
N VAL A 118 -0.72 -0.91 11.76
CA VAL A 118 -0.17 -0.16 12.90
C VAL A 118 0.27 1.23 12.47
N ILE A 119 0.84 1.36 11.26
CA ILE A 119 1.25 2.66 10.71
C ILE A 119 0.11 3.40 10.04
N GLY A 120 -0.95 2.68 9.66
CA GLY A 120 -2.21 3.29 9.24
C GLY A 120 -2.81 4.13 10.36
N PRO A 121 -3.52 5.22 10.03
CA PRO A 121 -4.14 6.10 11.02
C PRO A 121 -5.22 5.41 11.85
#